data_AF-A0A7Z1DSA5-F1
#
_entry.id   AF-A0A7Z1DSA5-F1
#
_cell.length_a   1.000
_cell.length_b   1.000
_cell.length_c   1.000
_cell.angle_alpha   90.00
_cell.angle_beta   90.00
_cell.angle_gamma   90.00
#
_symmetry.space_group_name_H-M   'P 1'
#
loop_
_entity.id
_entity.type
_entity.pdbx_description
1 polymer ?
#
loop_
_entity_poly.entity_id
_entity_poly.type
_entity_poly.pdbx_seq_one_letter_code
_entity_poly.pdbx_strand_id
1 'polypeptide(L)'
;MDLEFFQRIFPKEIVNRTVGFTPVLSAPPYRRQREIEVFTSYFGISRFICIDDQERLYEPGWPNLHLIERSRGLDECSIEKIVRYFSEGSQ
;
A
#
# COMPACT_ATOMS: atom_id res chain seq x y z
N MET A 1 9.50 -10.08 3.84
CA MET A 1 10.21 -9.96 2.56
C MET A 1 11.44 -9.12 2.84
N ASP A 2 12.63 -9.64 2.57
CA ASP A 2 13.87 -8.85 2.66
C ASP A 2 14.19 -8.20 1.30
N LEU A 3 15.14 -7.25 1.33
CA LEU A 3 15.54 -6.46 0.17
C LEU A 3 16.16 -7.33 -0.95
N GLU A 4 16.98 -8.33 -0.58
CA GLU A 4 17.61 -9.23 -1.55
C GLU A 4 16.58 -10.05 -2.33
N PHE A 5 15.61 -10.62 -1.62
CA PHE A 5 14.53 -11.37 -2.24
C PHE A 5 13.73 -10.49 -3.20
N PHE A 6 13.38 -9.26 -2.78
CA PHE A 6 12.66 -8.30 -3.59
C PHE A 6 13.41 -7.94 -4.88
N GLN A 7 14.70 -7.61 -4.77
CA GLN A 7 15.55 -7.27 -5.91
C GLN A 7 15.72 -8.42 -6.91
N ARG A 8 15.60 -9.67 -6.46
CA ARG A 8 15.70 -10.85 -7.31
C ARG A 8 14.45 -11.13 -8.13
N ILE A 9 13.27 -10.83 -7.60
CA ILE A 9 11.99 -11.22 -8.21
C ILE A 9 11.34 -10.09 -9.03
N PHE A 10 11.68 -8.84 -8.75
CA PHE A 10 11.09 -7.69 -9.44
C PHE A 10 12.05 -7.07 -10.47
N PRO A 11 11.53 -6.54 -11.59
CA PRO A 11 12.33 -5.79 -12.55
C PRO A 11 13.06 -4.61 -11.92
N LYS A 12 14.21 -4.23 -12.49
CA LYS A 12 15.06 -3.15 -11.98
C LYS A 12 14.32 -1.82 -11.92
N GLU A 13 13.38 -1.59 -12.83
CA GLU A 13 12.52 -0.41 -12.88
C GLU A 13 11.65 -0.28 -11.62
N ILE A 14 11.10 -1.40 -11.13
CA ILE A 14 10.31 -1.44 -9.89
C ILE A 14 11.23 -1.19 -8.69
N VAL A 15 12.40 -1.84 -8.68
CA VAL A 15 13.39 -1.66 -7.60
C VAL A 15 13.82 -0.20 -7.49
N ASN A 16 14.15 0.45 -8.60
CA ASN A 16 14.58 1.85 -8.62
C ASN A 16 13.48 2.84 -8.20
N ARG A 17 12.21 2.46 -8.35
CA ARG A 17 11.05 3.27 -7.93
C ARG A 17 10.59 2.97 -6.50
N THR A 18 11.19 1.97 -5.84
CA THR A 18 10.83 1.59 -4.47
C THR A 18 11.44 2.57 -3.49
N VAL A 19 10.59 3.21 -2.68
CA VAL A 19 11.02 4.26 -1.72
C VAL A 19 11.45 3.66 -0.38
N GLY A 20 10.98 2.46 -0.04
CA GLY A 20 11.34 1.79 1.19
C GLY A 20 10.47 0.57 1.49
N PHE A 21 10.66 0.02 2.69
CA PHE A 21 9.92 -1.12 3.20
C PHE A 21 9.34 -0.77 4.57
N THR A 22 8.12 -1.20 4.84
CA THR A 22 7.53 -1.05 6.17
C THR A 22 8.22 -2.00 7.16
N PRO A 23 8.32 -1.63 8.44
CA PRO A 23 8.81 -2.56 9.46
C PRO A 23 7.88 -3.77 9.57
N VAL A 24 8.38 -4.91 10.05
CA VAL A 24 7.53 -6.08 10.38
C VAL A 24 7.14 -5.98 11.84
N LEU A 25 5.86 -5.80 12.13
CA LEU A 25 5.36 -5.69 13.50
C LEU A 25 4.75 -7.02 13.97
N SER A 26 5.12 -7.48 15.16
CA SER A 26 4.59 -8.70 15.78
C SER A 26 3.31 -8.46 16.60
N ALA A 27 2.45 -7.52 16.20
CA ALA A 27 1.31 -7.07 17.00
C ALA A 27 -0.04 -7.09 16.22
N PRO A 28 -0.92 -8.09 16.43
CA PRO A 28 -2.32 -7.99 16.01
C PRO A 28 -3.13 -7.05 16.92
N PRO A 29 -4.32 -6.55 16.50
CA PRO A 29 -4.93 -6.66 15.16
C PRO A 29 -4.35 -5.66 14.15
N TYR A 30 -4.79 -5.75 12.89
CA TYR A 30 -4.53 -4.79 11.81
C TYR A 30 -3.06 -4.52 11.53
N ARG A 31 -2.27 -5.60 11.49
CA ARG A 31 -0.81 -5.53 11.44
C ARG A 31 -0.31 -4.66 10.28
N ARG A 32 -0.86 -4.81 9.07
CA ARG A 32 -0.37 -4.05 7.90
C ARG A 32 -0.71 -2.58 7.98
N GLN A 33 -1.91 -2.23 8.43
CA GLN A 33 -2.26 -0.84 8.70
C GLN A 33 -1.23 -0.19 9.63
N ARG A 34 -0.92 -0.82 10.77
CA ARG A 34 0.02 -0.27 11.76
C ARG A 34 1.43 -0.10 11.22
N GLU A 35 1.90 -1.06 10.43
CA GLU A 35 3.22 -0.96 9.79
C GLU A 35 3.31 0.22 8.81
N ILE A 36 2.23 0.46 8.06
CA ILE A 36 2.11 1.60 7.15
C ILE A 36 2.02 2.91 7.93
N GLU A 37 1.23 2.97 9.00
CA GLU A 37 1.10 4.15 9.87
C GLU A 37 2.44 4.53 10.51
N VAL A 38 3.22 3.55 10.96
CA VAL A 38 4.58 3.78 11.49
C VAL A 38 5.49 4.35 10.40
N PHE A 39 5.49 3.75 9.21
CA PHE A 39 6.31 4.22 8.07
C PHE A 39 5.92 5.63 7.63
N THR A 40 4.63 5.95 7.62
CA THR A 40 4.08 7.22 7.12
C THR A 40 3.98 8.31 8.18
N SER A 41 4.31 8.02 9.44
CA SER A 41 4.18 8.94 10.58
C SER A 41 4.75 10.34 10.35
N TYR A 42 5.91 10.44 9.69
CA TYR A 42 6.56 11.73 9.38
C TYR A 42 5.93 12.48 8.20
N PHE A 43 5.25 11.77 7.29
CA PHE A 43 4.76 12.32 6.02
C PHE A 43 3.25 12.59 6.03
N GLY A 44 2.52 11.99 6.97
CA GLY A 44 1.07 12.02 7.07
C GLY A 44 0.41 10.96 6.17
N ILE A 45 -0.35 10.04 6.79
CA ILE A 45 -0.97 8.89 6.11
C ILE A 45 -1.92 9.30 4.96
N SER A 46 -2.54 10.48 5.02
CA SER A 46 -3.45 10.99 3.98
C SER A 46 -2.81 11.16 2.60
N ARG A 47 -1.47 11.22 2.53
CA ARG A 47 -0.72 11.33 1.26
C ARG A 47 -0.47 9.99 0.58
N PHE A 48 -0.86 8.89 1.21
CA PHE A 48 -0.58 7.54 0.74
C PHE A 48 -1.87 6.79 0.44
N ILE A 49 -1.80 5.94 -0.56
CA ILE A 49 -2.80 4.92 -0.85
C ILE A 49 -2.17 3.55 -0.60
N CYS A 50 -2.90 2.69 0.10
CA CYS A 50 -2.57 1.29 0.27
C CYS A 50 -3.34 0.50 -0.78
N ILE A 51 -2.63 -0.34 -1.54
CA ILE A 51 -3.23 -1.23 -2.54
C ILE A 51 -2.92 -2.65 -2.07
N ASP A 52 -3.94 -3.41 -1.72
CA ASP A 52 -3.78 -4.75 -1.14
C ASP A 52 -4.99 -5.63 -1.48
N ASP A 53 -4.85 -6.94 -1.35
CA ASP A 53 -5.88 -7.93 -1.60
C ASP A 53 -6.40 -8.59 -0.31
N GLN A 54 -5.91 -8.18 0.88
CA GLN A 54 -6.27 -8.77 2.18
C GLN A 54 -6.90 -7.78 3.16
N GLU A 55 -8.21 -7.54 3.03
CA GLU A 55 -8.98 -6.64 3.91
C GLU A 55 -8.78 -6.90 5.41
N ARG A 56 -8.71 -8.17 5.81
CA ARG A 56 -8.56 -8.59 7.22
C ARG A 56 -7.32 -8.04 7.94
N LEU A 57 -6.36 -7.48 7.22
CA LEU A 57 -5.13 -6.91 7.78
C LEU A 57 -5.28 -5.43 8.15
N TYR A 58 -6.48 -4.87 7.99
CA TYR A 58 -6.82 -3.46 8.13
C TYR A 58 -8.10 -3.28 8.95
N GLU A 59 -8.26 -2.11 9.56
CA GLU A 59 -9.52 -1.73 10.21
C GLU A 59 -10.65 -1.68 9.18
N PRO A 60 -11.86 -2.16 9.52
CA PRO A 60 -13.01 -2.05 8.62
C PRO A 60 -13.25 -0.59 8.20
N GLY A 61 -13.28 -0.35 6.90
CA GLY A 61 -13.49 1.00 6.35
C GLY A 61 -12.27 1.91 6.40
N TRP A 62 -11.06 1.39 6.59
CA TRP A 62 -9.84 2.20 6.57
C TRP A 62 -9.71 2.98 5.25
N PRO A 63 -9.75 4.33 5.28
CA PRO A 63 -9.97 5.14 4.08
C PRO A 63 -8.81 5.09 3.07
N ASN A 64 -7.61 4.73 3.53
CA ASN A 64 -6.43 4.61 2.68
C ASN A 64 -6.35 3.27 1.94
N LEU A 65 -7.22 2.30 2.23
CA LEU A 65 -7.20 0.98 1.60
C LEU A 65 -7.99 0.95 0.30
N HIS A 66 -7.30 0.62 -0.78
CA HIS A 66 -7.89 0.24 -2.05
C HIS A 66 -7.74 -1.28 -2.24
N LEU A 67 -8.85 -1.99 -2.05
CA LEU A 67 -8.87 -3.45 -2.23
C LEU A 67 -8.86 -3.82 -3.71
N ILE A 68 -7.89 -4.66 -4.09
CA ILE A 68 -7.79 -5.26 -5.42
C ILE A 68 -8.08 -6.75 -5.39
N GLU A 69 -8.58 -7.28 -6.50
CA GLU A 69 -8.78 -8.71 -6.64
C GLU A 69 -7.45 -9.39 -7.01
N ARG A 70 -6.97 -10.31 -6.18
CA ARG A 70 -5.66 -11.00 -6.37
C ARG A 70 -5.44 -11.52 -7.79
N SER A 71 -6.49 -12.11 -8.38
CA SER A 71 -6.44 -12.74 -9.70
C SER A 71 -6.32 -11.75 -10.86
N ARG A 72 -6.71 -10.48 -10.63
CA ARG A 72 -6.71 -9.43 -11.66
C ARG A 72 -5.60 -8.40 -11.44
N GLY A 73 -5.21 -8.18 -10.19
CA GLY A 73 -4.25 -7.13 -9.83
C GLY A 73 -4.85 -5.73 -10.01
N LEU A 74 -4.00 -4.77 -10.39
CA LEU A 74 -4.40 -3.42 -10.75
C LEU A 74 -4.86 -3.38 -12.21
N ASP A 75 -6.17 -3.35 -12.42
CA ASP A 75 -6.76 -3.14 -13.74
C ASP A 75 -6.98 -1.64 -14.04
N GLU A 76 -7.36 -1.32 -15.28
CA GLU A 76 -7.62 0.06 -15.72
C GLU A 76 -8.67 0.75 -14.85
N CYS A 77 -9.72 0.02 -14.42
CA CYS A 77 -10.75 0.56 -13.54
C CYS A 77 -10.18 0.93 -12.15
N SER A 78 -9.31 0.11 -11.60
CA SER A 78 -8.61 0.35 -10.33
C SER A 78 -7.70 1.57 -10.44
N ILE A 79 -6.97 1.69 -11.55
CA ILE A 79 -6.13 2.85 -11.84
C ILE A 79 -6.97 4.14 -11.89
N GLU A 80 -8.09 4.15 -12.61
CA GLU A 80 -8.98 5.31 -12.67
C GLU A 80 -9.48 5.74 -11.29
N LYS A 81 -9.88 4.79 -10.44
CA LYS A 81 -10.32 5.07 -9.05
C LYS A 81 -9.19 5.69 -8.22
N ILE A 82 -7.98 5.16 -8.33
CA ILE A 82 -6.80 5.68 -7.64
C ILE A 82 -6.50 7.11 -8.10
N VAL A 83 -6.54 7.38 -9.41
CA VAL A 83 -6.31 8.72 -9.96
C VAL A 83 -7.35 9.73 -9.47
N ARG A 84 -8.63 9.33 -9.40
CA ARG A 84 -9.70 10.18 -8.87
C ARG A 84 -9.49 10.52 -7.39
N TYR A 85 -9.08 9.55 -6.57
CA TYR A 85 -8.79 9.77 -5.15
C TYR A 85 -7.80 10.93 -4.91
N PHE A 86 -6.73 11.00 -5.71
CA PHE A 86 -5.75 12.09 -5.60
C PHE A 86 -6.20 13.39 -6.27
N SER A 87 -7.08 13.32 -7.26
CA SER A 87 -7.61 14.49 -7.96
C SER A 87 -8.64 15.24 -7.11
N GLU A 88 -9.45 14.52 -6.33
CA GLU A 88 -10.51 15.08 -5.49
C GLU A 88 -9.99 15.54 -4.12
N GLY A 89 -8.87 15.01 -3.63
CA GLY A 89 -8.22 15.43 -2.36
C GLY A 89 -7.39 16.72 -2.44
N SER A 90 -7.45 17.47 -3.54
CA SER A 90 -6.68 18.70 -3.79
C SER A 90 -7.50 20.00 -3.67
N GLN A 91 -8.63 19.99 -2.96
CA GLN A 91 -9.45 21.19 -2.68
C GLN A 91 -9.36 21.63 -1.21
#